data_AF-A0A7S2PQ96-F1
#
_entry.id   AF-A0A7S2PQ96-F1
#
_cell.length_a   1.000
_cell.length_b   1.000
_cell.length_c   1.000
_cell.angle_alpha   90.00
_cell.angle_beta   90.00
_cell.angle_gamma   90.00
#
_symmetry.space_group_name_H-M   'P 1'
#
loop_
_entity.id
_entity.type
_entity.pdbx_description
1 polymer ?
#
loop_
_entity_poly.entity_id
_entity_poly.type
_entity_poly.pdbx_seq_one_letter_code
_entity_poly.pdbx_strand_id
1 'polypeptide(L)'
;YSTETATCAVRNVLLDSKKRDDYGYEFNGGGFGKHIHALADARDAQGRNALGIASKGSHEVIHEFLLFCGRYKLHIGPPEHRTATSVVLRAQDLSEQADYDVIFDNADKDKSGKLDKEELKEISGVIGLDPGMFLRGSGKSTTTISKDEFVVICKQQLGDGPREVVIKLMKNKDQWERECNARKKYELESKYVVSALPKIPPEYAIAKAVRDGEGGLNSIKEKYLDNIAPGIYAIVMNAAHRNLLQMLNQEQPKLDTMKAMLRQVFEAVQHMHEKNLMHGDIKMVNIVRFRIDNKLRLIDLDASARIVP
;
A
#
# COMPACT_ATOMS: atom_id res chain seq x y z
N TYR A 1 3.69 27.88 31.16
CA TYR A 1 4.33 27.33 29.95
C TYR A 1 3.30 27.34 28.84
N SER A 2 3.45 28.18 27.81
CA SER A 2 2.47 28.24 26.72
C SER A 2 2.60 26.99 25.86
N THR A 3 1.48 26.44 25.39
CA THR A 3 1.43 25.30 24.45
C THR A 3 2.27 25.55 23.19
N GLU A 4 2.35 26.81 22.75
CA GLU A 4 3.15 27.28 21.62
C GLU A 4 4.67 27.06 21.83
N THR A 5 5.18 27.22 23.06
CA THR A 5 6.59 26.92 23.37
C THR A 5 6.92 25.42 23.33
N ALA A 6 5.97 24.55 23.70
CA ALA A 6 6.17 23.09 23.68
C ALA A 6 6.15 22.52 22.25
N THR A 7 5.22 22.98 21.41
CA THR A 7 5.17 22.61 19.98
C THR A 7 6.45 23.01 19.26
N CYS A 8 6.91 24.24 19.46
CA CYS A 8 8.17 24.74 18.87
C CYS A 8 9.38 23.93 19.36
N ALA A 9 9.43 23.57 20.64
CA ALA A 9 10.51 22.76 21.19
C ALA A 9 10.56 21.35 20.55
N VAL A 10 9.42 20.68 20.42
CA VAL A 10 9.33 19.36 19.75
C VAL A 10 9.79 19.47 18.30
N ARG A 11 9.29 20.47 17.57
CA ARG A 11 9.69 20.71 16.17
C ARG A 11 11.19 20.95 16.06
N ASN A 12 11.79 21.73 16.95
CA ASN A 12 13.23 22.00 16.95
C ASN A 12 14.09 20.78 17.30
N VAL A 13 13.58 19.85 18.11
CA VAL A 13 14.30 18.60 18.45
C VAL A 13 14.24 17.60 17.29
N LEU A 14 13.12 17.57 16.56
CA LEU A 14 12.91 16.67 15.43
C LEU A 14 13.56 17.19 14.15
N LEU A 15 13.44 18.48 13.88
CA LEU A 15 14.16 19.17 12.81
C LEU A 15 15.65 19.21 13.14
N ASP A 16 16.46 19.11 12.09
CA ASP A 16 17.85 19.49 12.19
C ASP A 16 17.98 21.03 12.10
N SER A 17 18.99 21.60 12.74
CA SER A 17 19.50 22.91 12.35
C SER A 17 20.04 22.77 10.92
N LYS A 18 19.37 23.36 9.92
CA LYS A 18 19.77 23.30 8.49
C LYS A 18 21.30 23.40 8.34
N LYS A 19 21.94 22.33 7.86
CA LYS A 19 23.35 22.37 7.44
C LYS A 19 23.42 22.72 5.96
N ARG A 20 24.41 23.53 5.60
CA ARG A 20 24.79 23.78 4.22
C ARG A 20 26.02 22.94 3.91
N ASP A 21 26.05 22.31 2.74
CA ASP A 21 27.30 21.76 2.23
C ASP A 21 28.26 22.88 1.79
N ASP A 22 29.47 22.50 1.40
CA ASP A 22 30.50 23.43 0.91
C ASP A 22 30.07 24.21 -0.35
N TYR A 23 28.94 23.82 -0.97
CA TYR A 23 28.34 24.45 -2.14
C TYR A 23 27.07 25.27 -1.81
N GLY A 24 26.69 25.37 -0.52
CA GLY A 24 25.53 26.13 -0.07
C GLY A 24 24.19 25.43 -0.20
N TYR A 25 24.14 24.15 -0.60
CA TYR A 25 22.91 23.36 -0.62
C TYR A 25 22.54 22.93 0.78
N GLU A 26 21.29 23.22 1.16
CA GLU A 26 20.73 22.81 2.44
C GLU A 26 20.37 21.32 2.41
N PHE A 27 20.90 20.55 3.35
CA PHE A 27 20.55 19.14 3.52
C PHE A 27 20.30 18.81 5.00
N ASN A 28 19.51 17.76 5.26
CA ASN A 28 19.19 17.31 6.61
C ASN A 28 20.39 16.57 7.22
N GLY A 29 20.93 17.09 8.32
CA GLY A 29 22.15 16.62 8.97
C GLY A 29 22.04 16.40 10.48
N GLY A 30 21.18 15.47 10.93
CA GLY A 30 21.39 14.77 12.21
C GLY A 30 20.41 15.01 13.37
N GLY A 31 19.28 15.69 13.19
CA GLY A 31 18.21 15.79 14.18
C GLY A 31 17.56 14.44 14.55
N PHE A 32 16.74 14.41 15.62
CA PHE A 32 16.13 13.16 16.11
C PHE A 32 14.97 12.64 15.24
N GLY A 33 14.55 13.36 14.19
CA GLY A 33 13.50 12.93 13.26
C GLY A 33 13.75 11.54 12.64
N LYS A 34 15.01 11.15 12.41
CA LYS A 34 15.34 9.78 11.93
C LYS A 34 14.97 8.68 12.93
N HIS A 35 14.79 9.02 14.19
CA HIS A 35 14.37 8.12 15.26
C HIS A 35 12.88 8.27 15.61
N ILE A 36 12.10 9.00 14.80
CA ILE A 36 10.71 9.36 15.12
C ILE A 36 9.83 8.15 15.47
N HIS A 37 10.03 7.00 14.83
CA HIS A 37 9.27 5.79 15.16
C HIS A 37 9.62 5.27 16.56
N ALA A 38 10.91 5.19 16.91
CA ALA A 38 11.34 4.80 18.25
C ALA A 38 10.88 5.81 19.31
N LEU A 39 10.88 7.12 18.98
CA LEU A 39 10.39 8.16 19.87
C LEU A 39 8.87 8.08 20.08
N ALA A 40 8.09 7.86 19.03
CA ALA A 40 6.64 7.75 19.11
C ALA A 40 6.19 6.50 19.89
N ASP A 41 6.92 5.39 19.76
CA ASP A 41 6.64 4.12 20.42
C ASP A 41 7.26 4.01 21.83
N ALA A 42 8.10 4.97 22.24
CA ALA A 42 8.70 5.00 23.57
C ALA A 42 7.63 4.99 24.66
N ARG A 43 7.83 4.18 25.71
CA ARG A 43 6.86 4.01 26.79
C ARG A 43 7.40 4.53 28.11
N ASP A 44 6.52 5.12 28.91
CA ASP A 44 6.82 5.46 30.30
C ASP A 44 6.74 4.23 31.22
N ALA A 45 7.04 4.43 32.51
CA ALA A 45 6.99 3.37 33.52
C ALA A 45 5.59 2.77 33.71
N GLN A 46 4.54 3.47 33.26
CA GLN A 46 3.15 3.01 33.29
C GLN A 46 2.73 2.33 31.97
N GLY A 47 3.65 2.18 31.02
CA GLY A 47 3.41 1.52 29.74
C GLY A 47 2.68 2.39 28.70
N ARG A 48 2.45 3.67 28.98
CA ARG A 48 1.81 4.61 28.05
C ARG A 48 2.83 5.04 27.00
N ASN A 49 2.43 5.09 25.73
CA ASN A 49 3.33 5.52 24.66
C ASN A 49 3.43 7.06 24.57
N ALA A 50 4.58 7.56 24.12
CA ALA A 50 4.87 8.99 24.04
C ALA A 50 3.88 9.74 23.13
N LEU A 51 3.45 9.11 22.03
CA LEU A 51 2.46 9.68 21.13
C LEU A 51 1.09 9.87 21.81
N GLY A 52 0.64 8.90 22.60
CA GLY A 52 -0.68 8.90 23.24
C GLY A 52 -0.82 9.85 24.43
N ILE A 53 0.30 10.33 24.99
CA ILE A 53 0.30 11.33 26.09
C ILE A 53 0.71 12.73 25.60
N ALA A 54 1.08 12.88 24.32
CA ALA A 54 1.52 14.14 23.76
C ALA A 54 0.39 15.18 23.73
N SER A 55 0.73 16.46 23.96
CA SER A 55 -0.21 17.57 23.74
C SER A 55 -0.64 17.63 22.27
N LYS A 56 -1.81 18.20 21.97
CA LYS A 56 -2.33 18.29 20.59
C LYS A 56 -1.29 18.85 19.60
N GLY A 57 -0.65 19.97 19.93
CA GLY A 57 0.35 20.58 19.04
C GLY A 57 1.64 19.75 18.89
N SER A 58 2.09 19.08 19.96
CA SER A 58 3.22 18.15 19.88
C SER A 58 2.88 16.91 19.05
N HIS A 59 1.64 16.42 19.19
CA HIS A 59 1.12 15.29 18.42
C HIS A 59 1.09 15.62 16.93
N GLU A 60 0.57 16.79 16.54
CA GLU A 60 0.58 17.27 15.15
C GLU A 60 1.99 17.29 14.56
N VAL A 61 2.96 17.86 15.28
CA VAL A 61 4.37 17.87 14.83
C VAL A 61 4.93 16.45 14.74
N ILE A 62 4.68 15.56 15.70
CA ILE A 62 5.17 14.18 15.63
C ILE A 62 4.61 13.47 14.40
N HIS A 63 3.33 13.67 14.06
CA HIS A 63 2.70 13.09 12.86
C HIS A 63 3.30 13.60 11.55
N GLU A 64 3.69 14.87 11.47
CA GLU A 64 4.40 15.42 10.30
C GLU A 64 5.67 14.65 9.96
N PHE A 65 6.39 14.13 10.97
CA PHE A 65 7.60 13.34 10.80
C PHE A 65 7.33 11.84 10.70
N LEU A 66 6.33 11.36 11.44
CA LEU A 66 6.00 9.94 11.55
C LEU A 66 5.36 9.38 10.28
N LEU A 67 4.64 10.20 9.53
CA LEU A 67 3.87 9.76 8.37
C LEU A 67 4.50 10.21 7.05
N PHE A 68 4.62 9.27 6.12
CA PHE A 68 4.97 9.55 4.74
C PHE A 68 3.78 10.21 4.05
N CYS A 69 3.99 11.41 3.48
CA CYS A 69 2.94 12.25 2.89
C CYS A 69 1.79 12.59 3.87
N GLY A 70 2.06 12.64 5.18
CA GLY A 70 1.03 12.88 6.20
C GLY A 70 -0.05 11.80 6.29
N ARG A 71 0.14 10.65 5.63
CA ARG A 71 -0.89 9.62 5.48
C ARG A 71 -0.42 8.21 5.80
N TYR A 72 0.77 7.83 5.34
CA TYR A 72 1.21 6.45 5.40
C TYR A 72 2.22 6.25 6.54
N LYS A 73 1.92 5.39 7.49
CA LYS A 73 2.91 4.95 8.49
C LYS A 73 3.75 3.84 7.87
N LEU A 74 5.01 4.13 7.51
CA LEU A 74 5.89 3.13 6.89
C LEU A 74 6.29 2.06 7.90
N HIS A 75 6.44 0.83 7.43
CA HIS A 75 7.08 -0.22 8.21
C HIS A 75 8.61 -0.06 8.13
N ILE A 76 9.26 0.17 9.27
CA ILE A 76 10.72 0.34 9.34
C ILE A 76 11.40 -1.03 9.30
N GLY A 77 11.69 -1.48 8.09
CA GLY A 77 12.32 -2.76 7.82
C GLY A 77 12.86 -2.83 6.39
N PRO A 78 13.36 -4.01 5.98
CA PRO A 78 13.77 -4.21 4.59
C PRO A 78 12.58 -3.98 3.65
N PRO A 79 12.81 -3.38 2.46
CA PRO A 79 11.78 -3.30 1.42
C PRO A 79 11.24 -4.67 1.04
N GLU A 80 9.96 -4.72 0.65
CA GLU A 80 9.33 -5.92 0.07
C GLU A 80 10.03 -6.34 -1.22
N HIS A 81 10.47 -5.35 -1.99
CA HIS A 81 11.23 -5.53 -3.21
C HIS A 81 12.11 -4.30 -3.47
N ARG A 82 13.28 -4.52 -4.06
CA ARG A 82 14.21 -3.44 -4.45
C ARG A 82 14.93 -3.81 -5.74
N THR A 83 15.03 -2.84 -6.64
CA THR A 83 15.82 -2.89 -7.88
C THR A 83 16.58 -1.57 -8.04
N ALA A 84 17.38 -1.45 -9.08
CA ALA A 84 18.03 -0.18 -9.42
C ALA A 84 17.02 0.94 -9.75
N THR A 85 15.79 0.61 -10.17
CA THR A 85 14.78 1.56 -10.66
C THR A 85 13.54 1.67 -9.78
N SER A 86 13.36 0.78 -8.80
CA SER A 86 12.18 0.76 -7.94
C SER A 86 12.45 0.24 -6.52
N VAL A 87 11.69 0.76 -5.55
CA VAL A 87 11.68 0.31 -4.15
C VAL A 87 10.23 0.13 -3.72
N VAL A 88 9.90 -1.01 -3.12
CA VAL A 88 8.55 -1.32 -2.62
C VAL A 88 8.57 -1.36 -1.10
N LEU A 89 7.83 -0.45 -0.47
CA LEU A 89 7.78 -0.27 0.96
C LEU A 89 6.42 -0.71 1.50
N ARG A 90 6.40 -1.49 2.58
CA ARG A 90 5.15 -1.78 3.31
C ARG A 90 4.77 -0.59 4.20
N ALA A 91 3.49 -0.29 4.29
CA ALA A 91 2.97 0.79 5.12
C ALA A 91 1.53 0.53 5.57
N GLN A 92 1.08 1.29 6.57
CA GLN A 92 -0.31 1.40 6.96
C GLN A 92 -0.88 2.71 6.43
N ASP A 93 -2.01 2.64 5.74
CA ASP A 93 -2.74 3.81 5.29
C ASP A 93 -3.66 4.34 6.41
N LEU A 94 -3.38 5.55 6.89
CA LEU A 94 -4.09 6.19 8.00
C LEU A 94 -5.11 7.25 7.56
N SER A 95 -5.29 7.53 6.25
CA SER A 95 -6.09 8.70 5.82
C SER A 95 -7.57 8.63 6.18
N GLU A 96 -8.09 7.46 6.56
CA GLU A 96 -9.40 7.25 7.17
C GLU A 96 -9.48 5.73 7.48
N GLN A 97 -9.94 5.34 8.67
CA GLN A 97 -10.43 3.97 8.83
C GLN A 97 -11.55 3.79 7.81
N ALA A 98 -11.48 2.73 7.01
CA ALA A 98 -12.51 2.50 5.99
C ALA A 98 -13.86 2.32 6.69
N ASP A 99 -14.70 3.33 6.64
CA ASP A 99 -16.07 3.26 7.09
C ASP A 99 -16.86 2.47 6.04
N TYR A 100 -16.88 1.15 6.22
CA TYR A 100 -17.53 0.24 5.29
C TYR A 100 -19.04 0.48 5.22
N ASP A 101 -19.64 1.05 6.27
CA ASP A 101 -21.04 1.46 6.28
C ASP A 101 -21.25 2.61 5.28
N VAL A 102 -20.40 3.65 5.33
CA VAL A 102 -20.45 4.77 4.37
C VAL A 102 -20.13 4.32 2.95
N ILE A 103 -19.18 3.40 2.77
CA ILE A 103 -18.87 2.83 1.44
C ILE A 103 -20.08 2.10 0.87
N PHE A 104 -20.77 1.30 1.70
CA PHE A 104 -22.00 0.61 1.31
C PHE A 104 -23.10 1.60 0.95
N ASP A 105 -23.38 2.57 1.82
CA ASP A 105 -24.48 3.53 1.64
C ASP A 105 -24.29 4.41 0.39
N ASN A 106 -23.04 4.75 0.04
CA ASN A 106 -22.75 5.48 -1.19
C ASN A 106 -22.96 4.65 -2.46
N ALA A 107 -22.89 3.33 -2.35
CA ALA A 107 -23.04 2.43 -3.48
C ALA A 107 -24.47 1.90 -3.65
N ASP A 108 -25.24 1.81 -2.56
CA ASP A 108 -26.67 1.46 -2.52
C ASP A 108 -27.52 2.64 -3.05
N LYS A 109 -27.44 2.88 -4.37
CA LYS A 109 -28.04 4.05 -5.01
C LYS A 109 -29.57 3.99 -4.98
N ASP A 110 -30.13 2.79 -4.99
CA ASP A 110 -31.57 2.56 -4.95
C ASP A 110 -32.13 2.50 -3.52
N LYS A 111 -31.26 2.51 -2.51
CA LYS A 111 -31.59 2.43 -1.07
C LYS A 111 -32.36 1.16 -0.73
N SER A 112 -32.09 0.07 -1.44
CA SER A 112 -32.70 -1.23 -1.20
C SER A 112 -32.17 -1.92 0.06
N GLY A 113 -31.08 -1.42 0.63
CA GLY A 113 -30.34 -2.05 1.74
C GLY A 113 -29.52 -3.26 1.29
N LYS A 114 -29.33 -3.42 -0.03
CA LYS A 114 -28.58 -4.52 -0.64
C LYS A 114 -27.76 -4.00 -1.81
N LEU A 115 -26.62 -4.64 -2.07
CA LEU A 115 -25.82 -4.37 -3.27
C LEU A 115 -25.92 -5.52 -4.25
N ASP A 116 -26.14 -5.19 -5.52
CA ASP A 116 -26.09 -6.14 -6.63
C ASP A 116 -24.68 -6.28 -7.23
N LYS A 117 -24.57 -7.09 -8.30
CA LYS A 117 -23.29 -7.35 -8.96
C LYS A 117 -22.67 -6.12 -9.62
N GLU A 118 -23.48 -5.21 -10.17
CA GLU A 118 -22.99 -4.01 -10.85
C GLU A 118 -22.53 -2.97 -9.83
N GLU A 119 -23.26 -2.78 -8.73
CA GLU A 119 -22.86 -1.90 -7.64
C GLU A 119 -21.58 -2.41 -6.96
N LEU A 120 -21.48 -3.72 -6.72
CA LEU A 120 -20.26 -4.33 -6.20
C LEU A 120 -19.06 -4.17 -7.14
N LYS A 121 -19.29 -4.12 -8.47
CA LYS A 121 -18.22 -3.89 -9.44
C LYS A 121 -17.65 -2.48 -9.31
N GLU A 122 -18.48 -1.47 -9.05
CA GLU A 122 -17.99 -0.11 -8.76
C GLU A 122 -17.16 -0.07 -7.48
N ILE A 123 -17.66 -0.68 -6.40
CA ILE A 123 -16.96 -0.70 -5.10
C ILE A 123 -15.66 -1.50 -5.18
N SER A 124 -15.62 -2.58 -5.96
CA SER A 124 -14.43 -3.45 -6.09
C SER A 124 -13.16 -2.70 -6.43
N GLY A 125 -13.25 -1.66 -7.26
CA GLY A 125 -12.12 -0.79 -7.59
C GLY A 125 -11.69 0.12 -6.44
N VAL A 126 -12.62 0.51 -5.58
CA VAL A 126 -12.37 1.39 -4.42
C VAL A 126 -11.72 0.61 -3.27
N ILE A 127 -12.29 -0.54 -2.91
CA ILE A 127 -11.80 -1.34 -1.78
C ILE A 127 -10.73 -2.37 -2.20
N GLY A 128 -10.62 -2.66 -3.49
CA GLY A 128 -9.65 -3.62 -4.03
C GLY A 128 -10.01 -5.08 -3.76
N LEU A 129 -11.29 -5.39 -3.58
CA LEU A 129 -11.81 -6.74 -3.36
C LEU A 129 -12.55 -7.25 -4.60
N ASP A 130 -12.55 -8.56 -4.83
CA ASP A 130 -13.27 -9.16 -5.95
C ASP A 130 -14.78 -9.19 -5.66
N PRO A 131 -15.66 -8.72 -6.58
CA PRO A 131 -17.11 -8.76 -6.39
C PRO A 131 -17.64 -10.16 -6.05
N GLY A 132 -17.04 -11.20 -6.62
CA GLY A 132 -17.43 -12.58 -6.41
C GLY A 132 -17.25 -13.07 -4.97
N MET A 133 -16.43 -12.40 -4.15
CA MET A 133 -16.28 -12.72 -2.73
C MET A 133 -17.55 -12.43 -1.93
N PHE A 134 -18.24 -11.35 -2.27
CA PHE A 134 -19.47 -10.94 -1.59
C PHE A 134 -20.64 -11.85 -1.95
N LEU A 135 -20.71 -12.30 -3.21
CA LEU A 135 -21.80 -13.11 -3.74
C LEU A 135 -21.69 -14.61 -3.40
N ARG A 136 -20.60 -15.03 -2.73
CA ARG A 136 -20.37 -16.41 -2.28
C ARG A 136 -20.47 -16.60 -0.76
N GLY A 137 -20.56 -15.52 0.00
CA GLY A 137 -20.38 -15.50 1.47
C GLY A 137 -21.40 -16.30 2.29
N SER A 138 -22.52 -16.74 1.71
CA SER A 138 -23.64 -17.35 2.45
C SER A 138 -23.84 -18.85 2.20
N GLY A 139 -22.93 -19.52 1.47
CA GLY A 139 -23.11 -20.94 1.11
C GLY A 139 -24.23 -21.20 0.08
N LYS A 140 -24.90 -20.13 -0.38
CA LYS A 140 -25.79 -20.10 -1.54
C LYS A 140 -25.25 -19.05 -2.50
N SER A 141 -25.31 -19.31 -3.80
CA SER A 141 -25.06 -18.30 -4.83
C SER A 141 -26.16 -17.25 -4.74
N THR A 142 -25.94 -16.17 -4.00
CA THR A 142 -26.86 -15.03 -3.94
C THR A 142 -26.46 -14.00 -4.99
N THR A 143 -27.44 -13.33 -5.58
CA THR A 143 -27.20 -12.26 -6.58
C THR A 143 -26.96 -10.90 -5.93
N THR A 144 -27.18 -10.79 -4.61
CA THR A 144 -27.06 -9.57 -3.82
C THR A 144 -26.41 -9.86 -2.47
N ILE A 145 -25.92 -8.81 -1.79
CA ILE A 145 -25.39 -8.86 -0.42
C ILE A 145 -26.02 -7.77 0.45
N SER A 146 -26.29 -8.06 1.73
CA SER A 146 -26.77 -7.06 2.71
C SER A 146 -25.62 -6.20 3.28
N LYS A 147 -25.97 -5.07 3.90
CA LYS A 147 -25.00 -4.17 4.55
C LYS A 147 -24.15 -4.87 5.61
N ASP A 148 -24.78 -5.59 6.53
CA ASP A 148 -24.07 -6.29 7.62
C ASP A 148 -23.09 -7.34 7.08
N GLU A 149 -23.51 -8.14 6.09
CA GLU A 149 -22.64 -9.14 5.46
C GLU A 149 -21.47 -8.47 4.72
N PHE A 150 -21.72 -7.37 4.01
CA PHE A 150 -20.68 -6.61 3.33
C PHE A 150 -19.64 -6.08 4.31
N VAL A 151 -20.08 -5.47 5.41
CA VAL A 151 -19.19 -4.93 6.45
C VAL A 151 -18.40 -6.05 7.12
N VAL A 152 -19.03 -7.18 7.46
CA VAL A 152 -18.36 -8.34 8.05
C VAL A 152 -17.28 -8.87 7.10
N ILE A 153 -17.60 -9.04 5.82
CA ILE A 153 -16.60 -9.48 4.83
C ILE A 153 -15.47 -8.45 4.76
N CYS A 154 -15.76 -7.17 4.60
CA CYS A 154 -14.73 -6.14 4.53
C CYS A 154 -13.83 -6.12 5.77
N LYS A 155 -14.38 -6.19 6.99
CA LYS A 155 -13.59 -6.24 8.23
C LYS A 155 -12.75 -7.51 8.34
N GLN A 156 -13.28 -8.67 7.96
CA GLN A 156 -12.54 -9.93 7.93
C GLN A 156 -11.36 -9.87 6.94
N GLN A 157 -11.59 -9.21 5.81
CA GLN A 157 -10.69 -9.24 4.67
C GLN A 157 -9.64 -8.13 4.64
N LEU A 158 -10.01 -6.94 5.09
CA LEU A 158 -9.19 -5.72 5.06
C LEU A 158 -8.85 -5.20 6.46
N GLY A 159 -9.48 -5.76 7.51
CA GLY A 159 -9.36 -5.29 8.88
C GLY A 159 -10.35 -4.19 9.23
N ASP A 160 -10.49 -3.96 10.53
CA ASP A 160 -11.30 -2.87 11.14
C ASP A 160 -10.41 -1.67 11.55
N GLY A 161 -9.24 -1.56 10.94
CA GLY A 161 -8.21 -0.59 11.28
C GLY A 161 -7.50 -0.05 10.04
N PRO A 162 -6.33 0.60 10.19
CA PRO A 162 -5.54 1.06 9.07
C PRO A 162 -5.29 -0.02 8.03
N ARG A 163 -5.49 0.33 6.76
CA ARG A 163 -5.31 -0.62 5.66
C ARG A 163 -3.82 -0.89 5.44
N GLU A 164 -3.45 -2.17 5.37
CA GLU A 164 -2.10 -2.59 5.00
C GLU A 164 -1.89 -2.41 3.49
N VAL A 165 -0.91 -1.58 3.14
CA VAL A 165 -0.58 -1.24 1.75
C VAL A 165 0.90 -1.43 1.46
N VAL A 166 1.22 -1.50 0.17
CA VAL A 166 2.59 -1.33 -0.32
C VAL A 166 2.65 -0.09 -1.19
N ILE A 167 3.75 0.65 -1.07
CA ILE A 167 4.08 1.85 -1.85
C ILE A 167 5.27 1.49 -2.74
N LYS A 168 5.02 1.30 -4.04
CA LYS A 168 6.06 1.12 -5.05
C LYS A 168 6.52 2.48 -5.54
N LEU A 169 7.73 2.88 -5.16
CA LEU A 169 8.41 4.10 -5.61
C LEU A 169 9.30 3.78 -6.81
N MET A 170 9.08 4.46 -7.94
CA MET A 170 9.72 4.23 -9.24
C MET A 170 10.48 5.46 -9.70
N LYS A 171 11.68 5.27 -10.26
CA LYS A 171 12.53 6.37 -10.77
C LYS A 171 12.09 6.86 -12.14
N ASN A 172 11.74 5.93 -13.02
CA ASN A 172 11.50 6.21 -14.42
C ASN A 172 10.01 6.49 -14.65
N LYS A 173 9.70 7.69 -15.15
CA LYS A 173 8.34 8.10 -15.46
C LYS A 173 7.66 7.15 -16.44
N ASP A 174 8.35 6.78 -17.52
CA ASP A 174 7.79 5.92 -18.57
C ASP A 174 7.43 4.51 -18.07
N GLN A 175 8.19 3.97 -17.08
CA GLN A 175 7.86 2.68 -16.46
C GLN A 175 6.61 2.80 -15.58
N TRP A 176 6.53 3.88 -14.79
CA TRP A 176 5.37 4.18 -13.96
C TRP A 176 4.10 4.44 -14.80
N GLU A 177 4.20 5.25 -15.85
CA GLU A 177 3.08 5.52 -16.76
C GLU A 177 2.59 4.25 -17.46
N ARG A 178 3.50 3.37 -17.91
CA ARG A 178 3.13 2.07 -18.49
C ARG A 178 2.36 1.21 -17.49
N GLU A 179 2.83 1.09 -16.25
CA GLU A 179 2.15 0.30 -15.24
C GLU A 179 0.77 0.90 -14.88
N CYS A 180 0.66 2.21 -14.73
CA CYS A 180 -0.62 2.89 -14.51
C CYS A 180 -1.58 2.69 -15.69
N ASN A 181 -1.09 2.85 -16.92
CA ASN A 181 -1.88 2.71 -18.14
C ASN A 181 -2.33 1.26 -18.35
N ALA A 182 -1.48 0.27 -18.05
CA ALA A 182 -1.83 -1.13 -18.12
C ALA A 182 -3.04 -1.45 -17.22
N ARG A 183 -3.04 -0.94 -15.97
CA ARG A 183 -4.13 -1.15 -15.01
C ARG A 183 -5.42 -0.43 -15.41
N LYS A 184 -5.32 0.81 -15.90
CA LYS A 184 -6.48 1.64 -16.24
C LYS A 184 -7.12 1.24 -17.58
N LYS A 185 -6.31 0.99 -18.61
CA LYS A 185 -6.79 0.82 -19.99
C LYS A 185 -7.35 -0.56 -20.29
N TYR A 186 -6.79 -1.60 -19.67
CA TYR A 186 -7.11 -2.99 -20.02
C TYR A 186 -8.12 -3.64 -19.09
N GLU A 187 -8.70 -2.89 -18.15
CA GLU A 187 -9.74 -3.36 -17.22
C GLU A 187 -9.35 -4.69 -16.55
N LEU A 188 -8.13 -4.74 -16.01
CA LEU A 188 -7.61 -5.96 -15.41
C LEU A 188 -8.36 -6.28 -14.11
N GLU A 189 -8.93 -7.48 -14.01
CA GLU A 189 -9.73 -7.87 -12.85
C GLU A 189 -8.84 -8.08 -11.62
N SER A 190 -9.29 -7.55 -10.48
CA SER A 190 -8.55 -7.52 -9.22
C SER A 190 -8.24 -8.92 -8.67
N LYS A 191 -8.98 -9.95 -9.09
CA LYS A 191 -8.76 -11.36 -8.74
C LYS A 191 -7.56 -11.99 -9.45
N TYR A 192 -7.12 -11.43 -10.57
CA TYR A 192 -5.98 -11.91 -11.36
C TYR A 192 -4.76 -11.01 -11.25
N VAL A 193 -4.97 -9.70 -11.15
CA VAL A 193 -3.91 -8.70 -11.13
C VAL A 193 -4.19 -7.71 -10.00
N VAL A 194 -3.19 -7.41 -9.17
CA VAL A 194 -3.39 -6.53 -8.00
C VAL A 194 -3.74 -5.11 -8.44
N SER A 195 -4.90 -4.59 -8.03
CA SER A 195 -5.30 -3.22 -8.39
C SER A 195 -4.49 -2.15 -7.64
N ALA A 196 -4.23 -1.02 -8.31
CA ALA A 196 -3.73 0.19 -7.66
C ALA A 196 -4.88 0.87 -6.90
N LEU A 197 -4.60 1.39 -5.72
CA LEU A 197 -5.58 2.11 -4.91
C LEU A 197 -5.86 3.50 -5.50
N PRO A 198 -7.12 3.94 -5.50
CA PRO A 198 -7.46 5.30 -5.92
C PRO A 198 -7.08 6.32 -4.84
N LYS A 199 -7.11 7.61 -5.20
CA LYS A 199 -6.94 8.76 -4.28
C LYS A 199 -5.63 8.75 -3.49
N ILE A 200 -4.49 8.46 -4.12
CA ILE A 200 -3.17 8.62 -3.48
C ILE A 200 -2.76 10.10 -3.40
N PRO A 201 -1.84 10.48 -2.50
CA PRO A 201 -1.27 11.82 -2.50
C PRO A 201 -0.72 12.22 -3.88
N PRO A 202 -0.86 13.50 -4.28
CA PRO A 202 -0.38 13.97 -5.58
C PRO A 202 1.14 13.83 -5.70
N GLU A 203 1.64 13.74 -6.94
CA GLU A 203 3.06 13.49 -7.23
C GLU A 203 4.00 14.48 -6.53
N TYR A 204 3.63 15.77 -6.43
CA TYR A 204 4.45 16.76 -5.75
C TYR A 204 4.63 16.45 -4.25
N ALA A 205 3.59 15.91 -3.60
CA ALA A 205 3.62 15.55 -2.18
C ALA A 205 4.49 14.31 -1.97
N ILE A 206 4.34 13.30 -2.83
CA ILE A 206 5.20 12.11 -2.85
C ILE A 206 6.67 12.52 -3.05
N ALA A 207 6.95 13.36 -4.05
CA ALA A 207 8.29 13.82 -4.36
C ALA A 207 8.92 14.60 -3.19
N LYS A 208 8.13 15.46 -2.52
CA LYS A 208 8.55 16.15 -1.29
C LYS A 208 8.87 15.15 -0.19
N ALA A 209 7.96 14.21 0.10
CA ALA A 209 8.15 13.21 1.15
C ALA A 209 9.39 12.34 0.91
N VAL A 210 9.67 11.97 -0.34
CA VAL A 210 10.87 11.21 -0.72
C VAL A 210 12.15 12.02 -0.51
N ARG A 211 12.16 13.30 -0.90
CA ARG A 211 13.30 14.21 -0.72
C ARG A 211 13.59 14.45 0.76
N ASP A 212 12.57 14.78 1.52
CA ASP A 212 12.70 15.14 2.93
C ASP A 212 12.92 13.89 3.81
N GLY A 213 12.57 12.72 3.29
CA GLY A 213 12.72 11.44 3.97
C GLY A 213 11.67 11.22 5.06
N GLU A 214 10.46 11.72 4.81
CA GLU A 214 9.30 11.62 5.70
C GLU A 214 8.96 10.16 6.03
N GLY A 215 8.25 9.95 7.15
CA GLY A 215 7.76 8.63 7.53
C GLY A 215 8.85 7.63 7.92
N GLY A 216 10.06 8.08 8.24
CA GLY A 216 11.20 7.20 8.53
C GLY A 216 11.88 6.62 7.28
N LEU A 217 11.60 7.17 6.09
CA LEU A 217 12.23 6.73 4.84
C LEU A 217 13.75 6.89 4.88
N ASN A 218 14.31 7.90 5.56
CA ASN A 218 15.76 8.04 5.72
C ASN A 218 16.38 6.87 6.48
N SER A 219 15.72 6.41 7.55
CA SER A 219 16.17 5.25 8.31
C SER A 219 16.16 3.97 7.46
N ILE A 220 15.18 3.84 6.56
CA ILE A 220 15.14 2.75 5.58
C ILE A 220 16.26 2.88 4.55
N LYS A 221 16.51 4.09 4.02
CA LYS A 221 17.59 4.38 3.07
C LYS A 221 18.96 3.99 3.63
N GLU A 222 19.26 4.47 4.84
CA GLU A 222 20.55 4.25 5.51
C GLU A 222 20.81 2.76 5.81
N LYS A 223 19.77 2.01 6.21
CA LYS A 223 19.93 0.64 6.71
C LYS A 223 19.71 -0.44 5.65
N TYR A 224 18.88 -0.19 4.63
CA TYR A 224 18.37 -1.24 3.76
C TYR A 224 18.42 -0.93 2.26
N LEU A 225 18.82 0.28 1.83
CA LEU A 225 18.80 0.59 0.40
C LEU A 225 20.18 0.58 -0.27
N ASP A 226 21.30 0.42 0.45
CA ASP A 226 22.63 0.22 -0.15
C ASP A 226 22.94 1.21 -1.31
N ASN A 227 22.67 2.51 -1.10
CA ASN A 227 22.77 3.60 -2.09
C ASN A 227 21.74 3.61 -3.24
N ILE A 228 20.72 2.76 -3.19
CA ILE A 228 19.56 2.85 -4.10
C ILE A 228 18.69 4.02 -3.66
N ALA A 229 18.74 5.11 -4.42
CA ALA A 229 17.81 6.23 -4.24
C ALA A 229 16.36 5.79 -4.56
N PRO A 230 15.37 6.00 -3.66
CA PRO A 230 13.97 5.81 -4.00
C PRO A 230 13.52 6.76 -5.11
N GLY A 231 12.60 6.31 -5.96
CA GLY A 231 11.98 7.15 -6.96
C GLY A 231 10.86 8.04 -6.41
N ILE A 232 10.37 8.98 -7.22
CA ILE A 232 9.30 9.92 -6.84
C ILE A 232 7.94 9.56 -7.43
N TYR A 233 7.88 8.62 -8.39
CA TYR A 233 6.64 8.17 -8.99
C TYR A 233 6.10 6.99 -8.19
N ALA A 234 4.90 7.12 -7.62
CA ALA A 234 4.34 6.12 -6.70
C ALA A 234 3.16 5.35 -7.29
N ILE A 235 3.08 4.07 -6.92
CA ILE A 235 1.87 3.25 -7.04
C ILE A 235 1.60 2.65 -5.66
N VAL A 236 0.41 2.89 -5.12
CA VAL A 236 -0.03 2.31 -3.85
C VAL A 236 -0.98 1.15 -4.14
N MET A 237 -0.79 0.01 -3.50
CA MET A 237 -1.57 -1.21 -3.69
C MET A 237 -1.88 -1.86 -2.35
N ASN A 238 -2.92 -2.68 -2.27
CA ASN A 238 -3.14 -3.55 -1.11
C ASN A 238 -1.91 -4.45 -0.89
N ALA A 239 -1.48 -4.58 0.37
CA ALA A 239 -0.32 -5.39 0.67
C ALA A 239 -0.66 -6.89 0.60
N ALA A 240 0.09 -7.63 -0.20
CA ALA A 240 0.00 -9.09 -0.23
C ALA A 240 0.76 -9.72 0.96
N HIS A 241 0.53 -11.03 1.16
CA HIS A 241 1.18 -11.75 2.26
C HIS A 241 2.59 -12.23 1.87
N ARG A 242 2.71 -13.04 0.82
CA ARG A 242 3.98 -13.62 0.35
C ARG A 242 3.99 -13.69 -1.17
N ASN A 243 5.18 -13.56 -1.76
CA ASN A 243 5.38 -13.90 -3.16
C ASN A 243 5.59 -15.42 -3.35
N LEU A 244 5.41 -15.90 -4.59
CA LEU A 244 5.47 -17.33 -4.90
C LEU A 244 6.83 -17.94 -4.55
N LEU A 245 7.93 -17.18 -4.72
CA LEU A 245 9.28 -17.65 -4.35
C LEU A 245 9.39 -17.91 -2.85
N GLN A 246 8.93 -16.97 -2.02
CA GLN A 246 8.91 -17.14 -0.55
C GLN A 246 8.07 -18.35 -0.15
N MET A 247 6.94 -18.55 -0.81
CA MET A 247 6.02 -19.65 -0.53
C MET A 247 6.64 -21.01 -0.86
N LEU A 248 7.32 -21.14 -2.02
CA LEU A 248 8.01 -22.39 -2.35
C LEU A 248 9.14 -22.69 -1.36
N ASN A 249 9.91 -21.67 -0.97
CA ASN A 249 11.03 -21.83 -0.06
C ASN A 249 10.59 -22.17 1.37
N GLN A 250 9.51 -21.56 1.86
CA GLN A 250 9.09 -21.64 3.26
C GLN A 250 7.99 -22.67 3.53
N GLU A 251 7.08 -22.88 2.58
CA GLU A 251 5.91 -23.76 2.76
C GLU A 251 6.10 -25.15 2.13
N GLN A 252 7.11 -25.31 1.26
CA GLN A 252 7.44 -26.56 0.56
C GLN A 252 6.19 -27.31 0.06
N PRO A 253 5.38 -26.67 -0.80
CA PRO A 253 4.09 -27.22 -1.21
C PRO A 253 4.25 -28.54 -1.96
N LYS A 254 3.34 -29.48 -1.70
CA LYS A 254 3.26 -30.76 -2.42
C LYS A 254 2.87 -30.54 -3.89
N LEU A 255 3.08 -31.57 -4.70
CA LEU A 255 2.85 -31.54 -6.15
C LEU A 255 1.45 -31.05 -6.53
N ASP A 256 0.40 -31.50 -5.83
CA ASP A 256 -0.97 -31.10 -6.16
C ASP A 256 -1.24 -29.62 -5.85
N THR A 257 -0.67 -29.11 -4.76
CA THR A 257 -0.71 -27.67 -4.44
C THR A 257 0.05 -26.87 -5.50
N MET A 258 1.23 -27.34 -5.93
CA MET A 258 1.99 -26.68 -7.00
C MET A 258 1.21 -26.63 -8.32
N LYS A 259 0.54 -27.72 -8.70
CA LYS A 259 -0.35 -27.75 -9.88
C LYS A 259 -1.49 -26.74 -9.75
N ALA A 260 -2.12 -26.65 -8.57
CA ALA A 260 -3.20 -25.70 -8.32
C ALA A 260 -2.71 -24.24 -8.36
N MET A 261 -1.49 -23.97 -7.91
CA MET A 261 -0.85 -22.65 -7.98
C MET A 261 -0.52 -22.28 -9.43
N LEU A 262 0.12 -23.18 -10.18
CA LEU A 262 0.42 -22.97 -11.60
C LEU A 262 -0.85 -22.69 -12.40
N ARG A 263 -1.94 -23.43 -12.15
CA ARG A 263 -3.23 -23.17 -12.79
C ARG A 263 -3.69 -21.73 -12.57
N GLN A 264 -3.66 -21.23 -11.34
CA GLN A 264 -4.04 -19.84 -11.04
C GLN A 264 -3.15 -18.82 -11.74
N VAL A 265 -1.84 -19.08 -11.85
CA VAL A 265 -0.92 -18.21 -12.60
C VAL A 265 -1.31 -18.16 -14.07
N PHE A 266 -1.59 -19.32 -14.69
CA PHE A 266 -2.01 -19.37 -16.09
C PHE A 266 -3.39 -18.75 -16.33
N GLU A 267 -4.33 -18.90 -15.39
CA GLU A 267 -5.62 -18.19 -15.45
C GLU A 267 -5.42 -16.67 -15.43
N ALA A 268 -4.52 -16.15 -14.60
CA ALA A 268 -4.20 -14.72 -14.56
C ALA A 268 -3.50 -14.23 -15.84
N VAL A 269 -2.61 -15.05 -16.42
CA VAL A 269 -1.96 -14.74 -17.70
C VAL A 269 -2.98 -14.78 -18.85
N GLN A 270 -3.86 -15.77 -18.88
CA GLN A 270 -4.95 -15.88 -19.86
C GLN A 270 -5.83 -14.63 -19.81
N HIS A 271 -6.22 -14.17 -18.62
CA HIS A 271 -6.98 -12.93 -18.43
C HIS A 271 -6.29 -11.73 -19.09
N MET A 272 -4.98 -11.57 -18.91
CA MET A 272 -4.24 -10.48 -19.58
C MET A 272 -4.23 -10.64 -21.11
N HIS A 273 -4.03 -11.87 -21.60
CA HIS A 273 -3.99 -12.15 -23.03
C HIS A 273 -5.34 -11.91 -23.72
N GLU A 274 -6.46 -12.24 -23.08
CA GLU A 274 -7.81 -11.92 -23.56
C GLU A 274 -8.05 -10.40 -23.71
N LYS A 275 -7.29 -9.59 -22.97
CA LYS A 275 -7.27 -8.13 -23.10
C LYS A 275 -6.21 -7.63 -24.09
N ASN A 276 -5.58 -8.50 -24.87
CA ASN A 276 -4.48 -8.19 -25.78
C ASN A 276 -3.26 -7.55 -25.09
N LEU A 277 -2.97 -7.98 -23.86
CA LEU A 277 -1.84 -7.50 -23.08
C LEU A 277 -0.99 -8.68 -22.61
N MET A 278 0.31 -8.66 -22.88
CA MET A 278 1.27 -9.59 -22.27
C MET A 278 1.94 -8.93 -21.06
N HIS A 279 2.23 -9.71 -20.02
CA HIS A 279 2.90 -9.19 -18.82
C HIS A 279 4.36 -8.82 -19.06
N GLY A 280 5.10 -9.61 -19.84
CA GLY A 280 6.50 -9.36 -20.20
C GLY A 280 7.56 -9.67 -19.13
N ASP A 281 7.18 -10.03 -17.90
CA ASP A 281 8.13 -10.34 -16.81
C ASP A 281 7.53 -11.31 -15.76
N ILE A 282 7.05 -12.47 -16.24
CA ILE A 282 6.49 -13.51 -15.37
C ILE A 282 7.62 -14.23 -14.64
N LYS A 283 7.74 -13.95 -13.34
CA LYS A 283 8.68 -14.60 -12.43
C LYS A 283 8.04 -14.79 -11.05
N MET A 284 8.57 -15.71 -10.25
CA MET A 284 7.97 -16.07 -8.95
C MET A 284 7.86 -14.91 -7.96
N VAL A 285 8.72 -13.88 -8.08
CA VAL A 285 8.63 -12.68 -7.23
C VAL A 285 7.52 -11.71 -7.66
N ASN A 286 7.02 -11.83 -8.91
CA ASN A 286 5.94 -11.02 -9.47
C ASN A 286 4.57 -11.71 -9.36
N ILE A 287 4.49 -12.78 -8.56
CA ILE A 287 3.27 -13.51 -8.26
C ILE A 287 3.11 -13.49 -6.74
N VAL A 288 2.00 -12.97 -6.25
CA VAL A 288 1.76 -12.80 -4.81
C VAL A 288 0.47 -13.45 -4.37
N ARG A 289 0.45 -13.93 -3.13
CA ARG A 289 -0.75 -14.50 -2.51
C ARG A 289 -1.44 -13.47 -1.63
N PHE A 290 -2.73 -13.29 -1.87
CA PHE A 290 -3.56 -12.47 -1.00
C PHE A 290 -4.12 -13.30 0.14
N ARG A 291 -4.06 -12.76 1.36
CA ARG A 291 -4.64 -13.41 2.54
C ARG A 291 -6.15 -13.60 2.43
N ILE A 292 -6.76 -12.71 1.66
CA ILE A 292 -8.20 -12.52 1.57
C ILE A 292 -8.95 -13.76 1.07
N ASP A 293 -8.41 -14.39 0.03
CA ASP A 293 -9.00 -15.50 -0.71
C ASP A 293 -7.99 -16.65 -0.87
N ASN A 294 -6.78 -16.49 -0.35
CA ASN A 294 -5.65 -17.40 -0.52
C ASN A 294 -5.31 -17.66 -2.01
N LYS A 295 -5.64 -16.71 -2.90
CA LYS A 295 -5.39 -16.80 -4.35
C LYS A 295 -4.13 -16.07 -4.76
N LEU A 296 -3.56 -16.52 -5.87
CA LEU A 296 -2.41 -15.89 -6.51
C LEU A 296 -2.85 -14.79 -7.47
N ARG A 297 -2.11 -13.68 -7.46
CA ARG A 297 -2.33 -12.53 -8.32
C ARG A 297 -1.01 -12.04 -8.89
N LEU A 298 -1.03 -11.52 -10.12
CA LEU A 298 0.12 -10.91 -10.77
C LEU A 298 0.32 -9.47 -10.27
N ILE A 299 1.58 -9.07 -10.17
CA ILE A 299 2.04 -7.70 -9.89
C ILE A 299 3.08 -7.29 -10.91
N ASP A 300 3.50 -6.02 -10.88
CA ASP A 300 4.64 -5.52 -11.67
C ASP A 300 4.42 -5.53 -13.19
N LEU A 301 3.64 -4.55 -13.68
CA LEU A 301 3.27 -4.44 -15.10
C LEU A 301 4.16 -3.47 -15.89
N ASP A 302 5.34 -3.11 -15.40
CA ASP A 302 6.22 -2.14 -16.05
C ASP A 302 6.86 -2.67 -17.35
N ALA A 303 6.96 -4.00 -17.50
CA ALA A 303 7.37 -4.70 -18.71
C ALA A 303 6.18 -5.07 -19.63
N SER A 304 4.95 -4.70 -19.28
CA SER A 304 3.78 -5.09 -20.05
C SER A 304 3.75 -4.47 -21.45
N ALA A 305 3.26 -5.23 -22.42
CA ALA A 305 3.21 -4.83 -23.81
C ALA A 305 1.91 -5.30 -24.47
N ARG A 306 1.44 -4.55 -25.46
CA ARG A 306 0.26 -4.95 -26.24
C ARG A 306 0.63 -6.14 -27.13
N ILE A 307 -0.21 -7.17 -27.13
CA ILE A 307 -0.12 -8.28 -28.08
C ILE A 307 -0.64 -7.77 -29.42
N VAL A 308 0.18 -7.89 -30.46
CA VAL A 308 -0.20 -7.57 -31.85
C VAL A 308 -0.47 -8.91 -32.55
N PRO A 309 -1.62 -9.08 -33.23
CA PRO A 309 -1.90 -10.26 -34.06
C PRO A 309 -0.90 -10.46 -35.19
#